data_AF-A0AAD6MLM9-F1
#
_entry.id   AF-A0AAD6MLM9-F1
#
_cell.length_a   1.000
_cell.length_b   1.000
_cell.length_c   1.000
_cell.angle_alpha   90.00
_cell.angle_beta   90.00
_cell.angle_gamma   90.00
#
_symmetry.space_group_name_H-M   'P 1'
#
loop_
_entity.id
_entity.type
_entity.pdbx_description
1 polymer ?
#
loop_
_entity_poly.entity_id
_entity_poly.type
_entity_poly.pdbx_seq_one_letter_code
_entity_poly.pdbx_strand_id
1 'polypeptide(L)'
;MFKIVRPAVGESGNAPGRVEKQIRKLLSLDKARSGREDEYEVSSKQCMHGPNCRLGNFCTVGRRRQEVNVLGGLILPVWGTIEKALSKQARQSHKRLCVVHIETTTDNRRIVGLLVPNAAVESVLQDLAWVQDIDD
;
A
#
# COMPACT_ATOMS: atom_id res chain seq x y z
N MET A 1 21.25 19.34 16.17
CA MET A 1 20.51 18.93 14.96
C MET A 1 19.84 17.59 15.27
N PHE A 2 18.52 17.48 15.12
CA PHE A 2 17.79 16.25 15.43
C PHE A 2 17.53 15.46 14.15
N LYS A 3 17.59 14.13 14.23
CA LYS A 3 17.20 13.23 13.14
C LYS A 3 15.79 12.70 13.40
N ILE A 4 14.95 12.75 12.37
CA ILE A 4 13.62 12.13 12.43
C ILE A 4 13.73 10.77 11.77
N VAL A 5 13.48 9.72 12.55
CA VAL A 5 13.44 8.33 12.09
C VAL A 5 12.04 7.81 12.34
N ARG A 6 11.37 7.36 11.28
CA ARG A 6 10.06 6.71 11.41
C ARG A 6 10.23 5.20 11.26
N PRO A 7 9.53 4.38 12.05
CA PRO A 7 9.61 2.92 11.93
C PRO A 7 9.31 2.39 10.52
N ALA A 8 8.44 3.07 9.76
CA ALA A 8 8.01 2.61 8.44
C ALA A 8 8.90 3.04 7.26
N VAL A 9 9.53 4.22 7.34
CA VAL A 9 10.25 4.86 6.20
C VAL A 9 11.72 5.18 6.50
N GLY A 10 12.19 4.87 7.71
CA GLY A 10 13.58 5.13 8.10
C GLY A 10 13.86 6.61 8.39
N GLU A 11 15.12 7.01 8.21
CA GLU A 11 15.56 8.39 8.40
C GLU A 11 14.99 9.31 7.30
N SER A 12 14.24 10.33 7.69
CA SER A 12 13.73 11.31 6.73
C SER A 12 14.79 12.38 6.45
N GLY A 13 15.05 12.65 5.16
CA GLY A 13 16.12 13.55 4.72
C GLY A 13 15.99 15.02 5.15
N ASN A 14 14.82 15.46 5.65
CA ASN A 14 14.62 16.79 6.20
C ASN A 14 13.69 16.76 7.42
N ALA A 15 14.13 17.32 8.54
CA ALA A 15 13.22 17.65 9.64
C ALA A 15 12.55 19.00 9.29
N PRO A 16 11.21 19.06 9.10
CA PRO A 16 10.57 20.36 8.96
C PRO A 16 10.83 21.18 10.24
N GLY A 17 11.21 22.45 10.12
CA GLY A 17 11.45 23.34 11.28
C GLY A 17 10.26 23.49 12.23
N ARG A 18 9.09 22.94 11.86
CA ARG A 18 7.86 22.87 12.66
C ARG A 18 7.88 21.81 13.77
N VAL A 19 8.79 20.84 13.70
CA VAL A 19 8.79 19.67 14.59
C VAL A 19 9.32 20.01 15.99
N GLU A 20 10.25 20.96 16.12
CA GLU A 20 10.82 21.36 17.42
C GLU A 20 9.77 21.84 18.42
N LYS A 21 8.70 22.51 17.94
CA LYS A 21 7.58 22.97 18.79
C LYS A 21 6.58 21.88 19.15
N GLN A 22 6.66 20.71 18.50
CA GLN A 22 5.72 19.59 18.66
C GLN A 22 6.35 18.38 19.36
N ILE A 23 7.66 18.40 19.59
CA ILE A 23 8.35 17.32 20.29
C ILE A 23 8.18 17.48 21.80
N ARG A 24 7.62 16.45 22.44
CA ARG A 24 7.68 16.29 23.90
C ARG A 24 8.88 15.42 24.25
N LYS A 25 9.80 15.93 25.06
CA LYS A 25 10.91 15.11 25.58
C LYS A 25 10.34 14.04 26.53
N LEU A 26 10.59 12.77 26.21
CA LEU A 26 10.28 11.66 27.10
C LEU A 26 11.46 11.44 28.05
N LEU A 27 11.19 11.35 29.35
CA LEU A 27 12.21 11.12 30.39
C LEU A 27 12.44 9.63 30.67
N SER A 28 11.51 8.76 30.25
CA SER A 28 11.57 7.31 30.47
C SER A 28 11.81 6.57 29.16
N LEU A 29 12.81 5.69 29.17
CA LEU A 29 13.11 4.81 28.05
C LEU A 29 11.97 3.83 27.76
N ASP A 30 11.28 3.33 28.78
CA ASP A 30 10.16 2.40 28.60
C ASP A 30 9.00 3.04 27.84
N LYS A 31 8.65 4.30 28.18
CA LYS A 31 7.61 5.05 27.45
C LYS A 31 8.02 5.35 26.00
N ALA A 32 9.31 5.57 25.76
CA ALA A 32 9.83 5.75 24.40
C ALA A 32 9.77 4.44 23.61
N ARG A 33 10.08 3.30 24.24
CA ARG A 33 9.97 1.97 23.63
C ARG A 33 8.52 1.65 23.28
N SER A 34 7.60 1.79 24.23
CA SER A 34 6.18 1.49 24.01
C SER A 34 5.60 2.32 22.87
N GLY A 35 5.83 3.65 22.87
CA GLY A 35 5.34 4.50 21.79
C GLY A 35 5.91 4.14 20.42
N ARG A 36 7.17 3.69 20.36
CA ARG A 36 7.79 3.23 19.11
C ARG A 36 7.21 1.90 18.63
N GLU A 37 6.92 0.99 19.55
CA GLU A 37 6.32 -0.31 19.26
C GLU A 37 4.87 -0.14 18.79
N ASP A 38 4.12 0.74 19.44
CA ASP A 38 2.76 1.13 19.03
C ASP A 38 2.77 1.73 17.61
N GLU A 39 3.68 2.65 17.31
CA GLU A 39 3.85 3.21 15.96
C GLU A 39 4.25 2.13 14.95
N TYR A 40 5.12 1.20 15.33
CA TYR A 40 5.55 0.11 14.47
C TYR A 40 4.40 -0.83 14.10
N GLU A 41 3.54 -1.18 15.07
CA GLU A 41 2.36 -2.00 14.85
C GLU A 41 1.29 -1.28 14.02
N VAL A 42 0.97 -0.03 14.37
CA VAL A 42 0.00 0.80 13.64
C VAL A 42 0.44 1.03 12.19
N SER A 43 1.73 1.25 11.95
CA SER A 43 2.27 1.50 10.61
C SER A 43 2.11 0.33 9.64
N SER A 44 1.84 -0.88 10.13
CA SER A 44 1.57 -2.03 9.27
C SER A 44 0.20 -1.94 8.59
N LYS A 45 -0.78 -1.29 9.22
CA LYS A 45 -2.18 -1.23 8.76
C LYS A 45 -2.64 0.17 8.39
N GLN A 46 -2.05 1.20 9.00
CA GLN A 46 -2.49 2.58 8.85
C GLN A 46 -1.46 3.41 8.09
N CYS A 47 -1.93 4.24 7.16
CA CYS A 47 -1.08 5.19 6.46
C CYS A 47 -0.53 6.28 7.39
N MET A 48 0.52 6.96 6.94
CA MET A 48 1.14 8.05 7.71
C MET A 48 0.23 9.28 7.92
N HIS A 49 -0.91 9.36 7.24
CA HIS A 49 -1.90 10.43 7.43
C HIS A 49 -2.82 10.20 8.64
N GLY A 50 -2.77 9.02 9.26
CA GLY A 50 -3.61 8.71 10.41
C GLY A 50 -4.99 8.15 10.04
N PRO A 51 -5.90 8.03 11.03
CA PRO A 51 -7.24 7.46 10.84
C PRO A 51 -8.15 8.36 9.98
N ASN A 52 -7.92 9.68 9.97
CA ASN A 52 -8.72 10.64 9.20
C ASN A 52 -8.20 10.83 7.76
N CYS A 53 -7.56 9.80 7.19
CA CYS A 53 -7.03 9.87 5.84
C CYS A 53 -8.17 9.97 4.82
N ARG A 54 -8.08 10.95 3.91
CA ARG A 54 -9.04 11.12 2.80
C ARG A 54 -9.10 9.93 1.84
N LEU A 55 -8.04 9.12 1.76
CA LEU A 55 -8.03 7.88 0.97
C LEU A 55 -8.57 6.66 1.75
N GLY A 56 -8.73 6.78 3.07
CA GLY A 56 -9.11 5.68 3.94
C GLY A 56 -8.22 4.45 3.79
N ASN A 57 -8.85 3.28 3.75
CA ASN A 57 -8.18 1.99 3.70
C ASN A 57 -7.34 1.76 2.42
N PHE A 58 -7.63 2.49 1.34
CA PHE A 58 -6.86 2.41 0.09
C PHE A 58 -5.53 3.18 0.13
N CYS A 59 -5.29 4.00 1.16
CA CYS A 59 -4.02 4.72 1.30
C CYS A 59 -2.91 3.80 1.81
N THR A 60 -1.92 3.49 0.97
CA THR A 60 -0.72 2.72 1.37
C THR A 60 0.48 3.62 1.70
N VAL A 61 0.32 4.94 1.62
CA VAL A 61 1.40 5.92 1.80
C VAL A 61 1.98 5.83 3.22
N GLY A 62 3.29 5.58 3.29
CA GLY A 62 4.01 5.48 4.55
C GLY A 62 3.63 4.29 5.42
N ARG A 63 2.92 3.28 4.88
CA ARG A 63 2.75 1.99 5.55
C ARG A 63 4.03 1.18 5.43
N ARG A 64 4.37 0.46 6.51
CA ARG A 64 5.52 -0.46 6.54
C ARG A 64 5.24 -1.74 5.75
N ARG A 65 4.00 -2.22 5.79
CA ARG A 65 3.52 -3.35 4.98
C ARG A 65 2.61 -2.81 3.89
N GLN A 66 2.92 -3.17 2.65
CA GLN A 66 2.10 -2.84 1.49
C GLN A 66 1.63 -4.13 0.84
N GLU A 67 0.34 -4.21 0.60
CA GLU A 67 -0.27 -5.28 -0.15
C GLU A 67 -0.49 -4.79 -1.58
N VAL A 68 -0.02 -5.60 -2.53
CA VAL A 68 -0.13 -5.34 -3.96
C VAL A 68 -0.85 -6.52 -4.60
N ASN A 69 -1.77 -6.22 -5.50
CA ASN A 69 -2.54 -7.21 -6.23
C ASN A 69 -2.04 -7.25 -7.65
N VAL A 70 -1.57 -8.41 -8.11
CA VAL A 70 -1.00 -8.57 -9.44
C VAL A 70 -1.82 -9.60 -10.21
N LEU A 71 -2.34 -9.18 -11.35
CA LEU A 71 -2.98 -10.07 -12.30
C LEU A 71 -1.92 -10.62 -13.26
N GLY A 72 -1.69 -11.93 -13.19
CA GLY A 72 -0.79 -12.67 -14.09
C GLY A 72 -1.56 -13.49 -15.13
N GLY A 73 -0.82 -14.18 -16.00
CA GLY A 73 -1.38 -15.07 -17.03
C GLY A 73 -1.68 -14.38 -18.36
N LEU A 74 -2.58 -14.96 -19.16
CA LEU A 74 -3.02 -14.39 -20.43
C LEU A 74 -3.93 -13.18 -20.18
N ILE A 75 -3.39 -11.99 -20.36
CA ILE A 75 -4.11 -10.73 -20.08
C ILE A 75 -5.04 -10.32 -21.22
N LEU A 76 -4.67 -10.56 -22.49
CA LEU A 76 -5.43 -10.09 -23.65
C LEU A 76 -6.90 -10.58 -23.64
N PRO A 77 -7.22 -11.85 -23.32
CA PRO A 77 -8.60 -12.33 -23.30
C PRO A 77 -9.49 -11.62 -22.27
N VAL A 78 -8.90 -11.13 -21.17
CA VAL A 78 -9.62 -10.50 -20.06
C VAL A 78 -9.48 -8.98 -20.05
N TRP A 79 -8.79 -8.40 -21.03
CA TRP A 79 -8.46 -6.96 -21.07
C TRP A 79 -9.70 -6.07 -20.95
N GLY A 80 -10.73 -6.32 -21.77
CA GLY A 80 -11.96 -5.54 -21.76
C GLY A 80 -12.70 -5.61 -20.42
N THR A 81 -12.65 -6.77 -19.76
CA THR A 81 -13.24 -6.98 -18.43
C THR A 81 -12.51 -6.17 -17.36
N ILE A 82 -11.17 -6.15 -17.40
CA ILE A 82 -10.35 -5.34 -16.48
C ILE A 82 -10.61 -3.85 -16.70
N GLU A 83 -10.62 -3.40 -17.96
CA GLU A 83 -10.90 -2.01 -18.32
C GLU A 83 -12.27 -1.56 -17.79
N LYS A 84 -13.29 -2.40 -17.98
CA LYS A 84 -14.64 -2.19 -17.44
C LYS A 84 -14.63 -2.11 -15.91
N ALA A 85 -13.95 -3.02 -15.21
CA ALA A 85 -13.84 -3.00 -13.74
C ALA A 85 -13.16 -1.72 -13.23
N LEU A 86 -12.12 -1.26 -13.91
CA LEU A 86 -11.40 -0.02 -13.56
C LEU A 86 -12.20 1.24 -13.87
N SER A 87 -13.04 1.21 -14.92
CA SER A 87 -13.88 2.35 -15.28
C SER A 87 -14.83 2.80 -14.16
N LYS A 88 -15.26 1.83 -13.31
CA LYS A 88 -16.13 2.02 -12.13
C LYS A 88 -15.46 2.79 -10.99
N GLN A 89 -14.14 2.94 -11.00
CA GLN A 89 -13.42 3.58 -9.90
C GLN A 89 -13.64 5.09 -9.85
N ALA A 90 -13.87 5.66 -8.66
CA ALA A 90 -14.14 7.09 -8.53
C ALA A 90 -12.92 7.98 -8.83
N ARG A 91 -11.70 7.50 -8.58
CA ARG A 91 -10.46 8.27 -8.74
C ARG A 91 -9.68 7.83 -9.95
N GLN A 92 -9.16 8.79 -10.71
CA GLN A 92 -8.34 8.51 -11.90
C GLN A 92 -7.08 7.69 -11.57
N SER A 93 -6.47 7.90 -10.39
CA SER A 93 -5.32 7.09 -9.94
C SER A 93 -5.65 5.60 -9.77
N HIS A 94 -6.91 5.25 -9.54
CA HIS A 94 -7.37 3.87 -9.40
C HIS A 94 -7.88 3.28 -10.72
N LYS A 95 -7.86 4.05 -11.82
CA LYS A 95 -8.19 3.57 -13.18
C LYS A 95 -6.96 3.13 -13.98
N ARG A 96 -5.76 3.40 -13.46
CA ARG A 96 -4.50 3.18 -14.18
C ARG A 96 -4.02 1.76 -13.97
N LEU A 97 -3.72 1.08 -15.07
CA LEU A 97 -2.96 -0.16 -15.08
C LEU A 97 -1.47 0.16 -15.20
N CYS A 98 -0.65 -0.62 -14.49
CA CYS A 98 0.80 -0.61 -14.62
C CYS A 98 1.28 -2.04 -14.75
N VAL A 99 2.13 -2.32 -15.72
CA VAL A 99 2.90 -3.58 -15.72
C VAL A 99 3.93 -3.48 -14.61
N VAL A 100 3.98 -4.52 -13.77
CA VAL A 100 4.95 -4.62 -12.68
C VAL A 100 5.77 -5.89 -12.81
N HIS A 101 7.02 -5.78 -12.40
CA HIS A 101 7.93 -6.90 -12.23
C HIS A 101 8.33 -6.90 -10.75
N ILE A 102 7.95 -7.96 -10.04
CA ILE A 102 8.22 -8.15 -8.63
C ILE A 102 9.18 -9.33 -8.50
N GLU A 103 10.28 -9.12 -7.78
CA GLU A 103 11.21 -10.17 -7.37
C GLU A 103 11.06 -10.39 -5.87
N THR A 104 10.75 -11.62 -5.47
CA THR A 104 10.64 -11.94 -4.05
C THR A 104 12.02 -12.08 -3.43
N THR A 105 12.17 -11.60 -2.19
CA THR A 105 13.48 -11.59 -1.52
C THR A 105 13.86 -12.92 -0.87
N THR A 106 12.88 -13.80 -0.61
CA THR A 106 13.08 -15.07 0.10
C THR A 106 13.45 -16.22 -0.82
N ASP A 107 12.87 -16.23 -2.03
CA ASP A 107 12.92 -17.34 -2.97
C ASP A 107 13.17 -16.91 -4.42
N ASN A 108 13.49 -15.62 -4.64
CA ASN A 108 13.88 -15.06 -5.95
C ASN A 108 12.88 -15.36 -7.08
N ARG A 109 11.60 -15.51 -6.75
CA ARG A 109 10.55 -15.71 -7.74
C ARG A 109 10.26 -14.38 -8.41
N ARG A 110 10.18 -14.44 -9.73
CA ARG A 110 9.85 -13.29 -10.58
C ARG A 110 8.38 -13.37 -10.97
N ILE A 111 7.63 -12.36 -10.58
CA ILE A 111 6.21 -12.20 -10.89
C ILE A 111 6.11 -11.03 -11.85
N VAL A 112 5.60 -11.29 -13.05
CA VAL A 112 5.29 -10.26 -14.05
C VAL A 112 3.79 -10.26 -14.27
N GLY A 113 3.19 -9.08 -14.23
CA GLY A 113 1.76 -8.94 -14.43
C GLY A 113 1.29 -7.50 -14.36
N LEU A 114 -0.02 -7.33 -14.32
CA LEU A 114 -0.65 -6.02 -14.16
C LEU A 114 -0.95 -5.74 -12.70
N LEU A 115 -0.48 -4.61 -12.20
CA LEU A 115 -0.86 -4.10 -10.89
C LEU A 115 -2.32 -3.65 -10.92
N VAL A 116 -3.14 -4.28 -10.09
CA VAL A 116 -4.53 -3.90 -9.85
C VAL A 116 -4.57 -2.99 -8.62
N PRO A 117 -5.07 -1.75 -8.75
CA PRO A 117 -5.26 -0.87 -7.60
C PRO A 117 -6.15 -1.51 -6.54
N ASN A 118 -5.81 -1.42 -5.25
CA ASN A 118 -6.55 -2.09 -4.17
C ASN A 118 -8.05 -1.73 -4.13
N ALA A 119 -8.42 -0.53 -4.58
CA ALA A 119 -9.82 -0.11 -4.70
C ALA A 119 -10.61 -0.84 -5.80
N ALA A 120 -9.92 -1.37 -6.80
CA ALA A 120 -10.51 -2.05 -7.94
C ALA A 120 -10.54 -3.57 -7.81
N VAL A 121 -9.82 -4.15 -6.84
CA VAL A 121 -9.67 -5.61 -6.69
C VAL A 121 -11.02 -6.31 -6.62
N GLU A 122 -11.93 -5.84 -5.77
CA GLU A 122 -13.26 -6.43 -5.62
C GLU A 122 -14.05 -6.42 -6.94
N SER A 123 -14.02 -5.28 -7.65
CA SER A 123 -14.70 -5.18 -8.95
C SER A 123 -14.07 -6.08 -10.00
N VAL A 124 -12.75 -6.27 -9.98
CA VAL A 124 -12.05 -7.15 -10.91
C VAL A 124 -12.40 -8.61 -10.61
N LEU A 125 -12.43 -9.02 -9.34
CA LEU A 125 -12.82 -10.38 -8.94
C LEU A 125 -14.26 -10.69 -9.36
N GLN A 126 -15.19 -9.76 -9.11
CA GLN A 126 -16.59 -9.94 -9.50
C GLN A 126 -16.75 -10.06 -11.02
N ASP A 127 -16.08 -9.20 -11.79
CA ASP A 127 -16.21 -9.21 -13.25
C ASP A 127 -15.47 -10.39 -13.91
N LEU A 128 -14.51 -11.03 -13.22
CA LEU A 128 -13.76 -12.21 -13.69
C LEU A 128 -14.27 -13.55 -13.12
N ALA A 129 -15.35 -13.55 -12.33
CA ALA A 129 -15.86 -14.76 -11.69
C ALA A 129 -16.17 -15.90 -12.68
N TRP A 130 -16.60 -15.57 -13.90
CA TRP A 130 -16.88 -16.53 -14.99
C TRP A 130 -15.65 -17.29 -15.52
N VAL A 131 -14.43 -16.82 -15.21
CA VAL A 131 -13.19 -17.49 -15.63
C VAL A 131 -12.93 -18.75 -14.77
N GLN A 132 -13.52 -18.84 -13.58
CA GLN A 132 -13.35 -20.00 -12.69
C GLN A 132 -14.01 -21.28 -13.22
N ASP A 133 -14.91 -21.16 -14.20
CA ASP A 133 -15.66 -22.29 -14.77
C ASP A 133 -14.94 -22.97 -15.96
N ILE A 134 -13.68 -22.63 -16.25
CA ILE A 134 -12.94 -23.13 -17.44
C ILE A 134 -12.09 -24.38 -17.15
N ASP A 135 -11.97 -24.80 -15.89
CA ASP A 135 -11.18 -25.98 -15.48
C ASP A 135 -12.02 -27.27 -15.25
N ASP A 136 -13.21 -27.38 -15.88
CA ASP A 136 -13.98 -28.65 -16.00
C ASP A 136 -14.06 -29.15 -17.46
#